data_AF-A0AAN1QQ82-F1
#
_entry.id   AF-A0AAN1QQ82-F1
#
_cell.length_a   1.000
_cell.length_b   1.000
_cell.length_c   1.000
_cell.angle_alpha   90.00
_cell.angle_beta   90.00
_cell.angle_gamma   90.00
#
_symmetry.space_group_name_H-M   'P 1'
#
loop_
_entity.id
_entity.type
_entity.pdbx_description
1 polymer ?
#
loop_
_entity_poly.entity_id
_entity_poly.type
_entity_poly.pdbx_seq_one_letter_code
_entity_poly.pdbx_strand_id
1 'polypeptide(L)'
;MGKAKLQRLLGQLESVQLADRQNAATIYTAATLAVQKLEEQTATTQPVAALPEAAPTDLSTFKQQFANHRACRQWLKMQGVHFTKTPSWKDLYQGWRYWLAIQPALAATLTSHPLPSSARFEITPQLARQQPE
;
A
#
# COMPACT_ATOMS: atom_id res chain seq x y z
N MET A 1 -31.47 29.58 -50.39
CA MET A 1 -30.26 28.92 -49.82
C MET A 1 -30.50 28.12 -48.53
N GLY A 2 -31.73 27.96 -48.01
CA GLY A 2 -31.96 27.35 -46.68
C GLY A 2 -32.00 25.80 -46.61
N LYS A 3 -32.59 25.12 -47.61
CA LYS A 3 -32.78 23.66 -47.58
C LYS A 3 -31.47 22.85 -47.62
N ALA A 4 -30.52 23.24 -48.47
CA ALA A 4 -29.24 22.56 -48.59
C ALA A 4 -28.40 22.66 -47.30
N LYS A 5 -28.48 23.80 -46.60
CA LYS A 5 -27.81 24.00 -45.30
C LYS A 5 -28.45 23.14 -44.20
N LEU A 6 -29.78 23.04 -44.18
CA LEU A 6 -30.51 22.18 -43.24
C LEU A 6 -30.19 20.69 -43.44
N GLN A 7 -30.18 20.21 -44.68
CA GLN A 7 -29.82 18.82 -44.98
C GLN A 7 -28.37 18.51 -44.57
N ARG A 8 -27.45 19.44 -44.78
CA ARG A 8 -26.05 19.29 -44.34
C ARG A 8 -25.92 19.21 -42.82
N LEU A 9 -26.67 20.06 -42.09
CA LEU A 9 -26.66 20.04 -40.62
C LEU A 9 -27.28 18.77 -40.06
N LEU A 10 -28.37 18.28 -40.65
CA LEU A 10 -28.99 17.00 -40.28
C LEU A 10 -28.03 15.83 -40.46
N GLY A 11 -27.37 15.72 -41.61
CA GLY A 11 -26.37 14.67 -41.85
C GLY A 11 -25.17 14.75 -40.89
N GLN A 12 -24.73 15.96 -40.54
CA GLN A 12 -23.69 16.15 -39.52
C GLN A 12 -24.16 15.67 -38.15
N LEU A 13 -25.39 15.99 -37.75
CA LEU A 13 -25.94 15.62 -36.46
C LEU A 13 -26.10 14.10 -36.32
N GLU A 14 -26.56 13.43 -37.37
CA GLU A 14 -26.65 11.97 -37.44
C GLU A 14 -25.27 11.31 -37.34
N SER A 15 -24.27 11.85 -38.05
CA SER A 15 -22.90 11.31 -38.00
C SER A 15 -22.26 11.45 -36.62
N VAL A 16 -22.52 12.57 -35.93
CA VAL A 16 -22.03 12.81 -34.57
C VAL A 16 -22.72 11.86 -33.59
N GLN A 17 -24.05 11.69 -33.68
CA GLN A 17 -24.78 10.76 -32.83
C GLN A 17 -24.33 9.31 -33.01
N LEU A 18 -23.99 8.90 -34.25
CA LEU A 18 -23.45 7.58 -34.53
C LEU A 18 -22.08 7.39 -33.87
N ALA A 19 -21.19 8.39 -34.00
CA ALA A 19 -19.87 8.38 -33.40
C ALA A 19 -19.93 8.36 -31.87
N ASP A 20 -20.83 9.12 -31.26
CA ASP A 20 -21.03 9.14 -29.80
C ASP A 20 -21.51 7.79 -29.28
N ARG A 21 -22.42 7.11 -29.99
CA ARG A 21 -22.86 5.76 -29.62
C ARG A 21 -21.73 4.74 -29.71
N GLN A 22 -20.89 4.81 -30.74
CA GLN A 22 -19.74 3.93 -30.88
C GLN A 22 -18.73 4.16 -29.76
N ASN A 23 -18.39 5.43 -29.47
CA ASN A 23 -17.50 5.78 -28.36
C ASN A 23 -18.04 5.29 -27.02
N ALA A 24 -19.33 5.51 -26.75
CA ALA A 24 -19.96 5.03 -25.50
C ALA A 24 -19.88 3.50 -25.36
N ALA A 25 -20.12 2.76 -26.46
CA ALA A 25 -20.00 1.30 -26.46
C ALA A 25 -18.56 0.84 -26.18
N THR A 26 -17.56 1.51 -26.77
CA THR A 26 -16.14 1.21 -26.53
C THR A 26 -15.71 1.52 -25.09
N ILE A 27 -16.18 2.62 -24.52
CA ILE A 27 -15.91 2.96 -23.12
C ILE A 27 -16.54 1.93 -22.19
N TYR A 28 -17.79 1.52 -22.46
CA TYR A 28 -18.48 0.54 -21.64
C TYR A 28 -17.78 -0.82 -21.65
N THR A 29 -17.34 -1.31 -22.82
CA THR A 29 -16.61 -2.58 -22.92
C THR A 29 -15.23 -2.52 -22.27
N ALA A 30 -14.50 -1.42 -22.43
CA ALA A 30 -13.23 -1.23 -21.74
C ALA A 30 -13.41 -1.22 -20.21
N ALA A 31 -14.45 -0.52 -19.72
CA ALA A 31 -14.76 -0.46 -18.30
C ALA A 31 -15.18 -1.83 -17.73
N THR A 32 -16.02 -2.58 -18.43
CA THR A 32 -16.43 -3.93 -17.99
C THR A 32 -15.26 -4.90 -17.96
N LEU A 33 -14.37 -4.87 -18.96
CA LEU A 33 -13.15 -5.68 -18.96
C LEU A 33 -12.20 -5.28 -17.81
N ALA A 34 -12.10 -3.99 -17.49
CA ALA A 34 -11.29 -3.52 -16.38
C ALA A 34 -11.85 -4.02 -15.03
N VAL A 35 -13.16 -3.94 -14.83
CA VAL A 35 -13.83 -4.46 -13.61
C VAL A 35 -13.63 -5.97 -13.50
N GLN A 36 -13.83 -6.72 -14.58
CA GLN A 36 -13.65 -8.17 -14.58
C GLN A 36 -12.21 -8.57 -14.22
N LYS A 37 -11.20 -7.88 -14.77
CA LYS A 37 -9.80 -8.11 -14.42
C LYS A 37 -9.49 -7.76 -12.95
N LEU A 38 -10.12 -6.72 -12.41
CA LEU A 38 -9.98 -6.39 -10.99
C LEU A 38 -10.63 -7.46 -10.11
N GLU A 39 -11.80 -7.97 -10.46
CA GLU A 39 -12.46 -9.06 -9.75
C GLU A 39 -11.63 -10.35 -9.77
N GLU A 40 -11.04 -10.70 -10.91
CA GLU A 40 -10.11 -11.85 -11.05
C GLU A 40 -8.84 -11.67 -10.19
N GLN A 41 -8.30 -10.45 -10.14
CA GLN A 41 -7.19 -10.11 -9.23
C GLN A 41 -7.61 -10.18 -7.76
N THR A 42 -8.85 -9.79 -7.45
CA THR A 42 -9.38 -9.81 -6.08
C THR A 42 -9.66 -11.23 -5.60
N ALA A 43 -10.12 -12.13 -6.50
CA ALA A 43 -10.29 -13.55 -6.21
C ALA A 43 -8.97 -14.29 -5.91
N THR A 44 -7.84 -13.73 -6.36
CA THR A 44 -6.48 -14.23 -6.08
C THR A 44 -5.81 -13.46 -4.94
N THR A 45 -6.51 -12.51 -4.30
CA THR A 45 -5.99 -11.83 -3.12
C THR A 45 -6.03 -12.81 -1.96
N GLN A 46 -4.92 -13.52 -1.80
CA GLN A 46 -4.61 -14.22 -0.55
C GLN A 46 -4.95 -13.28 0.61
N PRO A 47 -5.61 -13.76 1.67
CA PRO A 47 -5.84 -12.93 2.85
C PRO A 47 -4.48 -12.34 3.23
N VAL A 48 -4.42 -11.02 3.38
CA VAL A 48 -3.24 -10.33 3.90
C VAL A 48 -2.79 -11.15 5.10
N ALA A 49 -1.68 -11.88 4.93
CA ALA A 49 -1.23 -12.80 5.95
C ALA A 49 -1.10 -11.95 7.22
N ALA A 50 -1.91 -12.27 8.23
CA ALA A 50 -1.76 -11.66 9.54
C ALA A 50 -0.27 -11.74 9.86
N LEU A 51 0.36 -10.58 10.11
CA LEU A 51 1.78 -10.51 10.45
C LEU A 51 2.06 -11.66 11.41
N PRO A 52 3.03 -12.55 11.09
CA PRO A 52 3.27 -13.74 11.89
C PRO A 52 3.42 -13.27 13.32
N GLU A 53 2.62 -13.85 14.22
CA GLU A 53 2.53 -13.44 15.61
C GLU A 53 3.95 -13.40 16.17
N ALA A 54 4.49 -12.18 16.29
CA ALA A 54 5.91 -11.97 16.54
C ALA A 54 6.26 -12.76 17.79
N ALA A 55 7.22 -13.68 17.67
CA ALA A 55 7.55 -14.68 18.67
C ALA A 55 7.44 -14.13 20.11
N PRO A 56 6.86 -14.89 21.07
CA PRO A 56 6.78 -14.46 22.46
C PRO A 56 8.18 -14.55 23.09
N THR A 57 9.05 -13.59 22.76
CA THR A 57 10.29 -13.36 23.49
C THR A 57 9.94 -12.43 24.65
N ASP A 58 9.94 -12.90 25.88
CA ASP A 58 9.62 -12.06 27.04
C ASP A 58 10.41 -10.75 27.06
N LEU A 59 9.78 -9.67 27.52
CA LEU A 59 10.41 -8.35 27.59
C LEU A 59 11.70 -8.35 28.44
N SER A 60 11.80 -9.28 29.39
CA SER A 60 12.99 -9.53 30.22
C SER A 60 14.16 -10.08 29.41
N THR A 61 13.92 -11.07 28.54
CA THR A 61 14.96 -11.66 27.69
C THR A 61 15.36 -10.70 26.58
N PHE A 62 14.42 -9.91 26.05
CA PHE A 62 14.70 -8.81 25.14
C PHE A 62 15.66 -7.77 25.75
N LYS A 63 15.42 -7.35 27.00
CA LYS A 63 16.30 -6.40 27.69
C LYS A 63 17.72 -6.93 27.85
N GLN A 64 17.90 -8.24 28.00
CA GLN A 64 19.23 -8.86 28.14
C GLN A 64 20.01 -8.88 26.82
N GLN A 65 19.34 -8.85 25.67
CA GLN A 65 19.99 -8.82 24.36
C GLN A 65 20.67 -7.49 24.06
N PHE A 66 20.30 -6.42 24.76
CA PHE A 66 20.84 -5.08 24.53
C PHE A 66 21.55 -4.56 25.79
N ALA A 67 22.79 -4.09 25.63
CA ALA A 67 23.60 -3.59 26.74
C ALA A 67 22.93 -2.42 27.50
N ASN A 68 22.16 -1.57 26.81
CA ASN A 68 21.41 -0.48 27.41
C ASN A 68 20.26 0.00 26.49
N HIS A 69 19.36 0.80 27.05
CA HIS A 69 18.20 1.37 26.34
C HIS A 69 18.61 2.19 25.10
N ARG A 70 19.72 2.93 25.20
CA ARG A 70 20.23 3.76 24.11
C ARG A 70 20.72 2.92 22.94
N ALA A 71 21.42 1.82 23.20
CA ALA A 71 21.88 0.88 22.19
C ALA A 71 20.69 0.24 21.46
N CYS A 72 19.64 -0.16 22.17
CA CYS A 72 18.42 -0.69 21.56
C CYS A 72 17.76 0.35 20.64
N ARG A 73 17.58 1.59 21.10
CA ARG A 73 17.04 2.68 20.27
C ARG A 73 17.90 2.95 19.03
N GLN A 74 19.22 2.96 19.18
CA GLN A 74 20.14 3.19 18.07
C GLN A 74 20.10 2.04 17.06
N TRP A 75 20.04 0.80 17.53
CA TRP A 75 19.88 -0.37 16.68
C TRP A 75 18.59 -0.30 15.87
N LEU A 76 17.46 -0.01 16.52
CA LEU A 76 16.17 0.16 15.82
C LEU A 76 16.20 1.29 14.79
N LYS A 77 16.88 2.40 15.10
CA LYS A 77 17.07 3.50 14.15
C LYS A 77 17.87 3.08 12.92
N MET A 78 18.90 2.23 13.08
CA MET A 78 19.67 1.69 11.94
C MET A 78 18.82 0.77 11.06
N GLN A 79 17.83 0.09 11.64
CA GLN A 79 16.84 -0.71 10.90
C GLN A 79 15.74 0.14 10.26
N GLY A 80 15.81 1.48 10.35
CA GLY A 80 14.81 2.37 9.79
C GLY A 80 13.57 2.57 10.68
N VAL A 81 13.58 2.12 11.94
CA VAL A 81 12.49 2.34 12.90
C VAL A 81 12.71 3.65 13.65
N HIS A 82 11.87 4.65 13.36
CA HIS A 82 12.00 6.00 13.94
C HIS A 82 10.89 6.32 14.97
N PHE A 83 11.30 6.69 16.18
CA PHE A 83 10.38 7.13 17.24
C PHE A 83 10.31 8.65 17.31
N THR A 84 9.09 9.20 17.37
CA THR A 84 8.83 10.64 17.47
C THR A 84 9.24 11.25 18.81
N LYS A 85 9.09 10.48 19.89
CA LYS A 85 9.49 10.84 21.26
C LYS A 85 10.53 9.85 21.79
N THR A 86 11.09 10.11 22.97
CA THR A 86 11.91 9.13 23.68
C THR A 86 11.02 7.91 24.03
N PRO A 87 11.22 6.76 23.38
CA PRO A 87 10.37 5.60 23.59
C PRO A 87 10.64 4.98 24.96
N SER A 88 9.64 4.32 25.54
CA SER A 88 9.84 3.45 26.70
C SER A 88 10.40 2.09 26.25
N TRP A 89 10.87 1.28 27.21
CA TRP A 89 11.27 -0.11 26.94
C TRP A 89 10.15 -0.95 26.29
N LYS A 90 8.88 -0.67 26.63
CA LYS A 90 7.73 -1.36 26.03
C LYS A 90 7.58 -0.95 24.55
N ASP A 91 7.76 0.32 24.24
CA ASP A 91 7.65 0.82 22.86
C ASP A 91 8.79 0.31 21.97
N LEU A 92 10.01 0.23 22.51
CA LEU A 92 11.15 -0.36 21.82
C LEU A 92 10.92 -1.85 21.53
N TYR A 93 10.41 -2.59 22.52
CA TYR A 93 10.08 -4.00 22.37
C TYR A 93 8.99 -4.22 21.31
N GLN A 94 7.94 -3.40 21.31
CA GLN A 94 6.91 -3.46 20.28
C GLN A 94 7.48 -3.12 18.90
N GLY A 95 8.26 -2.05 18.77
CA GLY A 95 8.93 -1.70 17.51
C GLY A 95 9.82 -2.82 16.98
N TRP A 96 10.55 -3.50 17.87
CA TRP A 96 11.36 -4.67 17.52
C TRP A 96 10.51 -5.87 17.07
N ARG A 97 9.41 -6.17 17.76
CA ARG A 97 8.47 -7.23 17.34
C ARG A 97 7.87 -6.95 15.97
N TYR A 98 7.42 -5.72 15.73
CA TYR A 98 6.91 -5.32 14.43
C TYR A 98 7.98 -5.46 13.34
N TRP A 99 9.21 -5.02 13.60
CA TRP A 99 10.31 -5.19 12.67
C TRP A 99 10.56 -6.66 12.31
N LEU A 100 10.63 -7.54 13.31
CA LEU A 100 10.80 -8.98 13.09
C LEU A 100 9.68 -9.59 12.25
N ALA A 101 8.43 -9.18 12.49
CA ALA A 101 7.30 -9.67 11.72
C ALA A 101 7.29 -9.17 10.26
N ILE A 102 7.79 -7.95 10.03
CA ILE A 102 7.85 -7.32 8.70
C ILE A 102 9.05 -7.84 7.89
N GLN A 103 10.18 -8.14 8.53
CA GLN A 103 11.41 -8.56 7.85
C GLN A 103 11.22 -9.67 6.80
N PRO A 104 10.51 -10.81 7.07
CA PRO A 104 10.34 -11.85 6.07
C PRO A 104 9.47 -11.41 4.89
N ALA A 105 8.42 -10.62 5.14
CA ALA A 105 7.56 -10.06 4.09
C ALA A 105 8.32 -9.05 3.23
N LEU A 106 9.15 -8.22 3.84
CA LEU A 106 10.02 -7.27 3.15
C LEU A 106 11.07 -8.00 2.30
N ALA A 107 11.71 -9.05 2.84
CA ALA A 107 12.69 -9.83 2.10
C ALA A 107 12.07 -10.50 0.85
N ALA A 108 10.88 -11.09 0.99
CA ALA A 108 10.16 -11.70 -0.13
C ALA A 108 9.80 -10.68 -1.22
N THR A 109 9.31 -9.50 -0.83
CA THR A 109 8.93 -8.44 -1.78
C THR A 109 10.14 -7.82 -2.48
N LEU A 110 11.23 -7.57 -1.77
CA LEU A 110 12.47 -7.01 -2.34
C LEU A 110 13.17 -7.97 -3.30
N THR A 111 12.95 -9.28 -3.15
CA THR A 111 13.46 -10.28 -4.09
C THR A 111 12.72 -10.22 -5.43
N SER A 112 11.40 -10.03 -5.40
CA SER A 112 10.57 -9.91 -6.61
C SER A 112 10.63 -8.53 -7.26
N HIS A 113 10.84 -7.47 -6.46
CA HIS A 113 10.91 -6.09 -6.91
C HIS A 113 12.11 -5.39 -6.26
N PRO A 114 13.29 -5.43 -6.88
CA PRO A 114 14.47 -4.77 -6.34
C PRO A 114 14.26 -3.27 -6.33
N LEU A 115 14.67 -2.63 -5.24
CA LEU A 115 14.56 -1.20 -5.09
C LEU A 115 15.59 -0.47 -5.96
N PRO A 116 15.23 0.69 -6.52
CA PRO A 116 16.21 1.56 -7.14
C PRO A 116 17.21 2.01 -6.07
N SER A 117 18.47 2.18 -6.47
CA SER A 117 19.60 2.51 -5.58
C SER A 117 19.42 3.80 -4.78
N SER A 118 18.47 4.66 -5.20
CA SER A 118 18.11 5.92 -4.58
C SER A 118 17.01 5.82 -3.51
N ALA A 119 16.32 4.68 -3.37
CA ALA A 119 15.22 4.54 -2.43
C ALA A 119 15.71 4.15 -1.03
N ARG A 120 15.18 4.83 0.00
CA ARG A 120 15.34 4.45 1.41
C ARG A 120 13.97 4.09 1.99
N PHE A 121 13.94 3.01 2.76
CA PHE A 121 12.74 2.55 3.46
C PHE A 121 12.83 2.99 4.91
N GLU A 122 11.79 3.69 5.37
CA GLU A 122 11.67 4.13 6.75
C GLU A 122 10.34 3.61 7.30
N ILE A 123 10.42 2.90 8.43
CA ILE A 123 9.25 2.43 9.16
C ILE A 123 9.03 3.39 10.31
N THR A 124 7.99 4.22 10.19
CA THR A 124 7.58 5.10 11.29
C THR A 124 6.48 4.42 12.08
N PRO A 125 6.76 3.87 13.29
CA PRO A 125 5.71 3.39 14.17
C PRO A 125 4.78 4.54 14.56
N GLN A 126 3.54 4.50 14.06
CA GLN A 126 2.46 5.36 14.52
C GLN A 126 2.04 4.87 15.90
N LEU A 127 2.29 5.69 16.93
CA LEU A 127 1.76 5.43 18.27
C LEU A 127 0.24 5.58 18.17
N ALA A 128 -0.50 4.48 18.29
CA ALA A 128 -1.95 4.53 18.37
C ALA A 128 -2.34 5.48 19.51
N ARG A 129 -2.91 6.63 19.18
CA ARG A 129 -3.59 7.47 20.17
C ARG A 129 -4.75 6.62 20.65
N GLN A 130 -4.64 6.06 21.86
CA GLN A 130 -5.80 5.53 22.55
C GLN A 130 -6.80 6.68 22.68
N GLN A 131 -7.91 6.59 21.94
CA GLN A 131 -9.07 7.43 22.20
C GLN A 131 -9.59 7.03 23.59
N PRO A 132 -9.70 7.97 24.55
CA PRO A 132 -10.49 7.72 25.73
C PRO A 132 -11.97 7.65 25.33
N GLU A 133 -12.66 6.60 25.79
CA GLU A 133 -14.12 6.48 25.76
C GLU A 133 -14.81 7.62 26.55
#